data_AF-A0A2V2UJ67-F1
#
_entry.id   AF-A0A2V2UJ67-F1
#
_cell.length_a   1.000
_cell.length_b   1.000
_cell.length_c   1.000
_cell.angle_alpha   90.00
_cell.angle_beta   90.00
_cell.angle_gamma   90.00
#
_symmetry.space_group_name_H-M   'P 1'
#
loop_
_entity.id
_entity.type
_entity.pdbx_description
1 polymer ?
#
loop_
_entity_poly.entity_id
_entity_poly.type
_entity_poly.pdbx_seq_one_letter_code
_entity_poly.pdbx_strand_id
1 'polypeptide(L)'
;MVNVDLRTKTIRDGVTAEELFQSDGLTYSDFIILPGFIDFGASDVQVSGQFTKKIRLHIPIVSSPMDTVTESEMARTMALMGGIGVLHNNCTVQHQVQMVRSVKMFRNGFIMKPKSVGPDTPISVIHEINADKGISGYLGNGEWPTRRQTARHRLLKGHRFCEGCVIAGVAIYDKTRKHDSGAVPYSTRRGNGCVEPQPTRVPASLE
;
A
#
# COMPACT_ATOMS: atom_id res chain seq x y z
N MET A 1 3.67 -16.48 -37.43
CA MET A 1 3.22 -15.38 -38.31
C MET A 1 1.85 -15.66 -38.96
N VAL A 2 1.01 -16.54 -38.37
CA VAL A 2 -0.19 -17.10 -39.05
C VAL A 2 -1.50 -16.39 -38.67
N ASN A 3 -1.56 -15.63 -37.56
CA ASN A 3 -2.83 -15.13 -36.99
C ASN A 3 -3.23 -13.71 -37.42
N VAL A 4 -2.38 -12.96 -38.13
CA VAL A 4 -2.70 -11.56 -38.50
C VAL A 4 -3.90 -11.51 -39.46
N ASP A 5 -3.96 -12.48 -40.38
CA ASP A 5 -4.97 -12.55 -41.43
C ASP A 5 -6.40 -12.76 -40.88
N LEU A 6 -6.52 -13.48 -39.75
CA LEU A 6 -7.81 -13.75 -39.08
C LEU A 6 -8.29 -12.59 -38.18
N ARG A 7 -7.38 -11.70 -37.74
CA ARG A 7 -7.74 -10.53 -36.93
C ARG A 7 -8.22 -9.35 -37.80
N THR A 8 -7.73 -9.25 -39.03
CA THR A 8 -8.13 -8.19 -39.96
C THR A 8 -9.50 -8.47 -40.57
N LYS A 9 -10.50 -7.65 -40.25
CA LYS A 9 -11.85 -7.75 -40.81
C LYS A 9 -11.84 -7.30 -42.28
N THR A 10 -12.03 -8.25 -43.20
CA THR A 10 -12.17 -8.00 -44.64
C THR A 10 -13.60 -7.58 -45.01
N ILE A 11 -14.59 -8.21 -44.39
CA ILE A 11 -16.00 -7.78 -44.43
C ILE A 11 -16.24 -6.86 -43.23
N ARG A 12 -16.58 -5.60 -43.50
CA ARG A 12 -16.85 -4.59 -42.46
C ARG A 12 -18.33 -4.59 -42.14
N ASP A 13 -18.71 -5.45 -41.19
CA ASP A 13 -20.03 -5.40 -40.56
C ASP A 13 -19.95 -4.55 -39.27
N GLY A 14 -20.92 -3.64 -39.10
CA GLY A 14 -20.98 -2.65 -38.02
C GLY A 14 -20.68 -1.21 -38.43
N VAL A 15 -20.96 -0.28 -37.52
CA VAL A 15 -20.73 1.17 -37.66
C VAL A 15 -19.41 1.55 -36.97
N THR A 16 -18.65 2.47 -37.56
CA THR A 16 -17.40 2.95 -36.94
C THR A 16 -17.68 3.88 -35.76
N ALA A 17 -16.73 4.04 -34.84
CA ALA A 17 -16.90 4.96 -33.71
C ALA A 17 -17.09 6.42 -34.20
N GLU A 18 -16.42 6.80 -35.30
CA GLU A 18 -16.53 8.15 -35.84
C GLU A 18 -17.94 8.42 -36.39
N GLU A 19 -18.50 7.50 -37.16
CA GLU A 19 -19.88 7.60 -37.65
C GLU A 19 -20.91 7.55 -36.50
N LEU A 20 -20.65 6.73 -35.48
CA LEU A 20 -21.54 6.56 -34.33
C LEU A 20 -21.62 7.82 -33.44
N PHE A 21 -20.49 8.48 -33.20
CA PHE A 21 -20.40 9.66 -32.32
C PHE A 21 -20.51 11.00 -33.07
N GLN A 22 -20.82 11.00 -34.38
CA GLN A 22 -21.07 12.21 -35.16
C GLN A 22 -22.44 12.85 -34.87
N SER A 23 -23.43 12.06 -34.44
CA SER A 23 -24.79 12.50 -34.11
C SER A 23 -25.03 12.51 -32.59
N ASP A 24 -26.30 12.65 -32.19
CA ASP A 24 -26.91 12.61 -30.84
C ASP A 24 -26.06 12.20 -29.62
N GLY A 25 -26.41 12.76 -28.45
CA GLY A 25 -25.79 12.38 -27.19
C GLY A 25 -26.09 10.93 -26.79
N LEU A 26 -25.14 10.02 -27.05
CA LEU A 26 -25.22 8.61 -26.67
C LEU A 26 -24.74 8.36 -25.24
N THR A 27 -25.39 7.44 -24.54
CA THR A 27 -24.99 6.92 -23.23
C THR A 27 -24.42 5.50 -23.36
N TYR A 28 -23.82 4.97 -22.29
CA TYR A 28 -23.21 3.64 -22.31
C TYR A 28 -24.20 2.49 -22.55
N SER A 29 -25.49 2.71 -22.34
CA SER A 29 -26.54 1.70 -22.60
C SER A 29 -27.00 1.65 -24.05
N ASP A 30 -26.66 2.64 -24.87
CA ASP A 30 -27.25 2.81 -26.20
C ASP A 30 -26.49 2.06 -27.30
N PHE A 31 -25.29 1.56 -27.01
CA PHE A 31 -24.48 0.82 -27.97
C PHE A 31 -23.81 -0.39 -27.34
N ILE A 32 -23.42 -1.33 -28.20
CA ILE A 32 -22.66 -2.52 -27.84
C ILE A 32 -21.44 -2.67 -28.74
N ILE A 33 -20.40 -3.32 -28.24
CA ILE A 33 -19.18 -3.58 -29.00
C ILE A 33 -19.32 -4.95 -29.68
N LEU A 34 -19.23 -4.97 -31.01
CA LEU A 34 -19.24 -6.24 -31.75
C LEU A 34 -17.96 -7.05 -31.45
N PRO A 35 -18.08 -8.38 -31.24
CA PRO A 35 -16.94 -9.22 -30.94
C PRO A 35 -15.93 -9.30 -32.10
N GLY A 36 -14.72 -9.73 -31.76
CA GLY A 36 -13.64 -9.97 -32.70
C GLY A 36 -13.02 -11.36 -32.53
N PHE A 37 -11.99 -11.64 -33.30
CA PHE A 37 -11.22 -12.88 -33.19
C PHE A 37 -10.32 -12.89 -31.95
N ILE A 38 -10.25 -14.03 -31.25
CA ILE A 38 -9.49 -14.21 -30.01
C ILE A 38 -8.52 -15.39 -30.18
N ASP A 39 -7.25 -15.18 -29.84
CA ASP A 39 -6.16 -16.17 -29.90
C ASP A 39 -5.24 -16.14 -28.66
N PHE A 40 -5.68 -15.48 -27.58
CA PHE A 40 -4.95 -15.35 -26.32
C PHE A 40 -5.87 -15.59 -25.11
N GLY A 41 -5.28 -15.88 -23.95
CA GLY A 41 -6.03 -16.04 -22.70
C GLY A 41 -6.38 -14.68 -22.07
N ALA A 42 -7.48 -14.61 -21.33
CA ALA A 42 -7.91 -13.37 -20.66
C ALA A 42 -6.85 -12.78 -19.71
N SER A 43 -5.99 -13.63 -19.13
CA SER A 43 -4.90 -13.23 -18.23
C SER A 43 -3.77 -12.49 -18.93
N ASP A 44 -3.62 -12.62 -20.25
CA ASP A 44 -2.54 -11.98 -21.01
C ASP A 44 -2.87 -10.54 -21.42
N VAL A 45 -4.11 -10.09 -21.15
CA VAL A 45 -4.59 -8.76 -21.54
C VAL A 45 -3.95 -7.68 -20.66
N GLN A 46 -3.24 -6.76 -21.29
CA GLN A 46 -2.64 -5.60 -20.62
C GLN A 46 -3.68 -4.48 -20.45
N VAL A 47 -4.15 -4.29 -19.22
CA VAL A 47 -5.15 -3.25 -18.88
C VAL A 47 -4.55 -1.89 -18.50
N SER A 48 -3.23 -1.74 -18.58
CA SER A 48 -2.55 -0.52 -18.15
C SER A 48 -3.04 0.73 -18.89
N GLY A 49 -3.23 1.83 -18.16
CA GLY A 49 -3.73 3.10 -18.68
C GLY A 49 -2.84 4.29 -18.28
N GLN A 50 -2.99 5.40 -18.98
CA GLN A 50 -2.31 6.66 -18.64
C GLN A 50 -3.24 7.53 -17.78
N PHE A 51 -2.78 7.92 -16.60
CA PHE A 51 -3.52 8.86 -15.76
C PHE A 51 -3.12 10.31 -16.03
N THR A 52 -1.82 10.55 -16.22
CA THR A 52 -1.31 11.85 -16.67
C THR A 52 -0.24 11.63 -17.75
N LYS A 53 0.24 12.70 -18.37
CA LYS A 53 1.34 12.63 -19.35
C LYS A 53 2.60 11.91 -18.84
N LYS A 54 2.82 11.87 -17.51
CA LYS A 54 4.01 11.26 -16.89
C LYS A 54 3.71 10.04 -16.03
N ILE A 55 2.45 9.80 -15.65
CA ILE A 55 2.07 8.76 -14.69
C ILE A 55 1.23 7.71 -15.40
N ARG A 56 1.80 6.51 -15.52
CA ARG A 56 1.13 5.31 -16.01
C ARG A 56 0.65 4.47 -14.84
N LEU A 57 -0.58 3.97 -14.92
CA LEU A 57 -1.16 3.05 -13.95
C LEU A 57 -1.15 1.62 -14.51
N HIS A 58 -0.99 0.65 -13.63
CA HIS A 58 -1.11 -0.77 -13.99
C HIS A 58 -2.58 -1.15 -14.19
N ILE A 59 -3.45 -0.63 -13.33
CA ILE A 59 -4.91 -0.80 -13.40
C ILE A 59 -5.54 0.58 -13.62
N PRO A 60 -6.40 0.79 -14.63
CA PRO A 60 -6.95 2.08 -14.99
C PRO A 60 -8.17 2.44 -14.12
N ILE A 61 -8.07 2.18 -12.81
CA ILE A 61 -9.13 2.46 -11.84
C ILE A 61 -8.64 3.55 -10.88
N VAL A 62 -9.47 4.58 -10.73
CA VAL A 62 -9.21 5.77 -9.93
C VAL A 62 -10.37 5.95 -8.96
N SER A 63 -10.08 6.19 -7.68
CA SER A 63 -11.15 6.51 -6.72
C SER A 63 -11.54 7.98 -6.79
N SER A 64 -12.85 8.25 -6.64
CA SER A 64 -13.42 9.60 -6.71
C SER A 64 -13.00 10.46 -5.50
N PRO A 65 -12.69 11.76 -5.68
CA PRO A 65 -12.30 12.68 -4.60
C PRO A 65 -13.50 13.14 -3.76
N MET A 66 -14.23 12.21 -3.18
CA MET A 66 -15.37 12.45 -2.29
C MET A 66 -15.01 12.04 -0.86
N ASP A 67 -15.52 12.78 0.12
CA ASP A 67 -15.33 12.52 1.56
C ASP A 67 -15.85 11.14 1.97
N THR A 68 -16.97 10.70 1.39
CA THR A 68 -17.55 9.39 1.64
C THR A 68 -16.78 8.23 0.98
N VAL A 69 -15.85 8.51 0.07
CA VAL A 69 -15.20 7.48 -0.75
C VAL A 69 -13.71 7.40 -0.47
N THR A 70 -12.98 8.52 -0.54
CA THR A 70 -11.52 8.49 -0.59
C THR A 70 -10.88 9.30 0.53
N GLU A 71 -10.61 8.60 1.63
CA GLU A 71 -9.67 9.02 2.67
C GLU A 71 -8.33 8.28 2.54
N SER A 72 -7.48 8.40 3.57
CA SER A 72 -6.12 7.85 3.57
C SER A 72 -6.06 6.32 3.41
N GLU A 73 -7.01 5.58 3.95
CA GLU A 73 -7.05 4.11 3.84
C GLU A 73 -7.37 3.66 2.41
N MET A 74 -8.44 4.19 1.82
CA MET A 74 -8.84 3.86 0.44
C MET A 74 -7.73 4.23 -0.56
N ALA A 75 -7.11 5.40 -0.40
CA ALA A 75 -6.00 5.82 -1.26
C ALA A 75 -4.78 4.89 -1.17
N ARG A 76 -4.47 4.33 0.02
CA ARG A 76 -3.40 3.33 0.19
C ARG A 76 -3.74 2.04 -0.53
N THR A 77 -4.93 1.49 -0.30
CA THR A 77 -5.37 0.22 -0.89
C THR A 77 -5.39 0.28 -2.42
N MET A 78 -5.94 1.37 -2.97
CA MET A 78 -5.94 1.60 -4.42
C MET A 78 -4.53 1.64 -5.02
N ALA A 79 -3.60 2.33 -4.35
CA ALA A 79 -2.21 2.39 -4.79
C ALA A 79 -1.51 1.03 -4.71
N LEU A 80 -1.82 0.19 -3.71
CA LEU A 80 -1.27 -1.17 -3.58
C LEU A 80 -1.77 -2.10 -4.68
N MET A 81 -3.03 -1.95 -5.09
CA MET A 81 -3.62 -2.73 -6.19
C MET A 81 -3.11 -2.29 -7.57
N GLY A 82 -2.39 -1.16 -7.67
CA GLY A 82 -1.85 -0.65 -8.92
C GLY A 82 -2.74 0.39 -9.63
N GLY A 83 -3.78 0.88 -8.95
CA GLY A 83 -4.54 2.07 -9.30
C GLY A 83 -4.04 3.31 -8.57
N ILE A 84 -4.90 4.32 -8.42
CA ILE A 84 -4.60 5.54 -7.67
C ILE A 84 -5.85 6.07 -6.96
N GLY A 85 -5.69 6.66 -5.78
CA GLY A 85 -6.77 7.35 -5.09
C GLY A 85 -6.53 8.85 -5.00
N VAL A 86 -7.60 9.62 -5.21
CA VAL A 86 -7.58 11.09 -5.09
C VAL A 86 -8.31 11.48 -3.80
N LEU A 87 -7.59 12.13 -2.89
CA LEU A 87 -8.17 12.58 -1.62
C LEU A 87 -9.16 13.73 -1.85
N HIS A 88 -10.27 13.71 -1.13
CA HIS A 88 -11.25 14.80 -1.14
C HIS A 88 -10.65 16.12 -0.60
N ASN A 89 -11.31 17.23 -0.93
CA ASN A 89 -10.95 18.58 -0.48
C ASN A 89 -11.89 19.14 0.59
N ASN A 90 -12.93 18.39 0.99
CA ASN A 90 -13.88 18.75 2.05
C ASN A 90 -13.26 18.56 3.45
N CYS A 91 -12.11 19.20 3.72
CA CYS A 91 -11.46 19.19 5.04
C CYS A 91 -10.49 20.37 5.17
N THR A 92 -9.94 20.58 6.36
CA THR A 92 -8.89 21.58 6.58
C THR A 92 -7.62 21.19 5.82
N VAL A 93 -6.84 22.18 5.39
CA VAL A 93 -5.56 21.95 4.68
C VAL A 93 -4.62 21.09 5.51
N GLN A 94 -4.60 21.28 6.83
CA GLN A 94 -3.79 20.50 7.77
C GLN A 94 -4.20 19.02 7.75
N HIS A 95 -5.51 18.74 7.75
CA HIS A 95 -6.02 17.37 7.71
C HIS A 95 -5.68 16.70 6.38
N GLN A 96 -5.87 17.39 5.26
CA GLN A 96 -5.51 16.86 3.95
C GLN A 96 -4.02 16.53 3.84
N VAL A 97 -3.15 17.40 4.37
CA VAL A 97 -1.70 17.15 4.42
C VAL A 97 -1.37 15.93 5.29
N GLN A 98 -2.08 15.71 6.40
CA GLN A 98 -1.90 14.51 7.22
C GLN A 98 -2.31 13.25 6.46
N MET A 99 -3.42 13.28 5.73
CA MET A 99 -3.85 12.16 4.88
C MET A 99 -2.81 11.85 3.79
N VAL A 100 -2.31 12.87 3.07
CA VAL A 100 -1.26 12.70 2.05
C VAL A 100 0.01 12.09 2.66
N ARG A 101 0.46 12.59 3.82
CA ARG A 101 1.62 12.04 4.54
C ARG A 101 1.39 10.58 4.95
N SER A 102 0.19 10.28 5.44
CA SER A 102 -0.24 8.93 5.81
C SER A 102 -0.14 7.97 4.62
N VAL A 103 -0.60 8.36 3.43
CA VAL A 103 -0.52 7.53 2.21
C VAL A 103 0.92 7.36 1.73
N LYS A 104 1.69 8.45 1.67
CA LYS A 104 3.07 8.43 1.13
C LYS A 104 4.08 7.73 2.04
N MET A 105 3.83 7.71 3.35
CA MET A 105 4.70 7.04 4.34
C MET A 105 4.35 5.57 4.57
N PHE A 106 3.30 5.05 3.92
CA PHE A 106 2.84 3.68 4.14
C PHE A 106 3.81 2.64 3.56
N ARG A 107 4.37 2.91 2.38
CA ARG A 107 5.34 2.01 1.73
C ARG A 107 6.50 2.82 1.19
N ASN A 108 7.64 2.72 1.88
CA ASN A 108 8.88 3.41 1.54
C ASN A 108 9.96 2.40 1.16
N GLY A 109 10.80 2.75 0.19
CA GLY A 109 12.05 2.03 -0.04
C GLY A 109 13.07 2.40 1.04
N PHE A 110 13.52 3.65 1.03
CA PHE A 110 14.38 4.21 2.07
C PHE A 110 13.58 5.19 2.95
N ILE A 111 13.63 4.99 4.27
CA ILE A 111 12.96 5.85 5.25
C ILE A 111 13.93 6.98 5.63
N MET A 112 13.68 8.19 5.10
CA MET A 112 14.57 9.36 5.31
C MET A 112 14.52 9.91 6.74
N LYS A 113 13.35 9.88 7.38
CA LYS A 113 13.12 10.40 8.73
C LYS A 113 12.37 9.36 9.55
N PRO A 114 13.06 8.32 10.03
CA PRO A 114 12.45 7.30 10.87
C PRO A 114 11.94 7.92 12.17
N LYS A 115 10.88 7.34 12.74
CA LYS A 115 10.42 7.75 14.07
C LYS A 115 11.38 7.25 15.11
N SER A 116 11.88 8.19 15.90
CA SER A 116 12.86 7.95 16.94
C SER A 116 12.33 8.31 18.32
N VAL A 117 12.74 7.56 19.33
CA VAL A 117 12.39 7.75 20.74
C VAL A 117 13.66 7.95 21.56
N GLY A 118 13.56 8.75 22.63
CA GLY A 118 14.65 8.96 23.57
C GLY A 118 14.63 7.94 24.71
N PRO A 119 15.71 7.82 25.50
CA PRO A 119 15.78 6.91 26.64
C PRO A 119 14.77 7.22 27.74
N ASP A 120 14.39 8.49 27.89
CA ASP A 120 13.41 8.93 28.89
C ASP A 120 11.96 8.73 28.45
N THR A 121 11.72 8.26 27.22
CA THR A 121 10.36 8.07 26.70
C THR A 121 9.72 6.85 27.36
N PRO A 122 8.59 7.00 28.06
CA PRO A 122 7.93 5.86 28.69
C PRO A 122 7.35 4.91 27.61
N ILE A 123 7.28 3.62 27.97
CA ILE A 123 6.78 2.57 27.08
C ILE A 123 5.30 2.80 26.72
N SER A 124 4.52 3.48 27.59
CA SER A 124 3.12 3.83 27.31
C SER A 124 2.98 4.67 26.05
N VAL A 125 3.81 5.69 25.89
CA VAL A 125 3.81 6.57 24.70
C VAL A 125 4.16 5.78 23.44
N ILE A 126 5.07 4.80 23.55
CA ILE A 126 5.41 3.91 22.43
C ILE A 126 4.18 3.06 22.03
N HIS A 127 3.43 2.54 23.01
CA HIS A 127 2.20 1.80 22.74
C HIS A 127 1.09 2.65 22.13
N GLU A 128 0.93 3.89 22.58
CA GLU A 128 -0.02 4.85 21.98
C GLU A 128 0.33 5.13 20.51
N ILE A 129 1.60 5.44 20.22
CA ILE A 129 2.04 5.69 18.83
C ILE A 129 1.88 4.44 17.96
N ASN A 130 2.12 3.24 18.51
CA ASN A 130 1.90 1.98 17.81
C ASN A 130 0.42 1.79 17.44
N ALA A 131 -0.49 2.07 18.36
CA ALA A 131 -1.93 1.95 18.13
C ALA A 131 -2.41 2.94 17.06
N ASP A 132 -1.92 4.18 17.11
CA ASP A 132 -2.34 5.25 16.19
C ASP A 132 -1.80 5.05 14.76
N LYS A 133 -0.57 4.55 14.62
CA LYS A 133 0.14 4.55 13.32
C LYS A 133 0.37 3.16 12.73
N GLY A 134 0.25 2.11 13.53
CA GLY A 134 0.54 0.74 13.11
C GLY A 134 2.01 0.51 12.74
N ILE A 135 2.94 1.29 13.27
CA ILE A 135 4.39 1.19 12.98
C ILE A 135 5.11 0.66 14.22
N SER A 136 6.08 -0.23 14.04
CA SER A 136 6.98 -0.71 15.10
C SER A 136 8.45 -0.47 14.71
N GLY A 137 9.39 -0.76 15.63
CA GLY A 137 10.83 -0.61 15.36
C GLY A 137 11.32 0.85 15.42
N TYR A 138 11.06 1.53 16.54
CA TYR A 138 11.55 2.89 16.76
C TYR A 138 13.07 2.92 16.92
N LEU A 139 13.70 3.94 16.34
CA LEU A 139 15.12 4.19 16.56
C LEU A 139 15.34 4.88 17.89
N GLY A 140 16.29 4.39 18.67
CA GLY A 140 16.70 5.07 19.89
C GLY A 140 17.67 6.21 19.60
N ASN A 141 17.31 7.44 19.96
CA ASN A 141 18.22 8.58 19.86
C ASN A 141 18.88 8.85 21.22
N GLY A 142 20.20 9.07 21.21
CA GLY A 142 20.98 9.38 22.41
C GLY A 142 21.77 8.20 22.97
N GLU A 143 22.54 8.45 24.02
CA GLU A 143 23.26 7.40 24.75
C GLU A 143 22.27 6.61 25.60
N TRP A 144 22.01 5.37 25.18
CA TRP A 144 21.27 4.43 26.01
C TRP A 144 22.16 3.99 27.17
N PRO A 145 21.67 3.98 28.41
CA PRO A 145 22.47 3.60 29.56
C PRO A 145 23.03 2.20 29.31
N THR A 146 24.36 2.13 29.19
CA THR A 146 25.05 0.85 29.01
C THR A 146 24.75 -0.04 30.23
N ARG A 147 24.67 -1.35 30.00
CA ARG A 147 24.23 -2.39 30.95
C ARG A 147 24.93 -2.38 32.32
N ARG A 148 25.96 -1.55 32.54
CA ARG A 148 26.64 -1.32 33.81
C ARG A 148 25.97 -0.26 34.71
N GLN A 149 25.06 0.57 34.20
CA GLN A 149 24.44 1.66 34.99
C GLN A 149 22.99 1.38 35.42
N THR A 150 22.31 0.38 34.86
CA THR A 150 20.90 0.05 35.17
C THR A 150 20.70 -0.74 36.47
N ALA A 151 21.76 -1.17 37.16
CA ALA A 151 21.64 -1.91 38.42
C ALA A 151 21.20 -1.06 39.64
N ARG A 152 21.03 0.27 39.49
CA ARG A 152 20.63 1.17 40.60
C ARG A 152 19.20 1.70 40.52
N HIS A 153 18.48 1.54 39.41
CA HIS A 153 17.05 1.90 39.34
C HIS A 153 16.17 0.71 39.75
N ARG A 154 16.11 0.54 41.07
CA ARG A 154 14.98 0.09 41.89
C ARG A 154 13.88 -0.70 41.16
N LEU A 155 13.92 -2.01 41.41
CA LEU A 155 12.79 -2.93 41.51
C LEU A 155 11.44 -2.22 41.75
N LEU A 156 10.65 -2.04 40.69
CA LEU A 156 9.19 -2.05 40.78
C LEU A 156 8.69 -3.23 39.95
N LYS A 157 8.32 -4.25 40.72
CA LYS A 157 7.65 -5.52 40.44
C LYS A 157 6.83 -5.56 39.14
N GLY A 158 6.93 -6.68 38.41
CA GLY A 158 5.72 -7.31 37.87
C GLY A 158 5.73 -7.93 36.47
N HIS A 159 6.73 -7.68 35.61
CA HIS A 159 6.72 -8.26 34.26
C HIS A 159 8.03 -8.96 33.92
N ARG A 160 7.93 -10.26 33.62
CA ARG A 160 9.03 -11.09 33.13
C ARG A 160 9.51 -10.50 31.80
N PHE A 161 10.67 -9.83 31.83
CA PHE A 161 11.48 -9.60 30.65
C PHE A 161 11.81 -10.97 30.05
N CYS A 162 11.43 -11.22 28.79
CA CYS A 162 11.91 -12.39 28.07
C CYS A 162 13.42 -12.24 27.85
N GLU A 163 14.21 -13.01 28.59
CA GLU A 163 15.62 -13.20 28.32
C GLU A 163 15.77 -13.93 26.98
N GLY A 164 15.99 -13.16 25.91
CA GLY A 164 16.12 -13.72 24.57
C GLY A 164 16.32 -12.70 23.45
N CYS A 165 16.07 -11.40 23.68
CA CYS A 165 16.32 -10.38 22.67
C CYS A 165 17.79 -9.93 22.68
N VAL A 166 18.68 -10.82 22.25
CA VAL A 166 20.05 -10.44 21.88
C VAL A 166 19.96 -9.71 20.54
N ILE A 167 20.26 -8.42 20.61
CA ILE A 167 20.82 -7.54 19.56
C ILE A 167 21.02 -8.26 18.21
N ALA A 168 20.07 -8.10 17.29
CA ALA A 168 20.34 -8.14 15.85
C ALA A 168 20.34 -6.66 15.41
N GLY A 169 21.48 -6.02 15.24
CA GLY A 169 22.38 -6.31 14.14
C GLY A 169 21.79 -5.69 12.88
N VAL A 170 21.92 -4.36 12.76
CA VAL A 170 21.59 -3.62 11.54
C VAL A 170 22.56 -4.09 10.45
N ALA A 171 22.10 -4.97 9.56
CA ALA A 171 22.85 -5.31 8.36
C ALA A 171 22.74 -4.15 7.36
N ILE A 172 23.79 -3.33 7.29
CA ILE A 172 24.02 -2.41 6.19
C ILE A 172 24.38 -3.26 4.97
N TYR A 173 23.51 -3.31 3.96
CA TYR A 173 23.78 -3.99 2.70
C TYR A 173 24.34 -2.98 1.67
N ASP A 174 25.63 -3.09 1.38
CA ASP A 174 26.31 -2.35 0.31
C ASP A 174 26.05 -3.04 -1.05
N LYS A 175 25.43 -2.31 -1.99
CA LYS A 175 25.09 -2.80 -3.34
C LYS A 175 26.18 -2.46 -4.36
N THR A 176 27.42 -2.83 -4.09
CA THR A 176 28.50 -2.81 -5.08
C THR A 176 28.99 -4.22 -5.42
N ARG A 177 28.12 -5.08 -5.98
CA ARG A 177 28.54 -6.20 -6.84
C ARG A 177 27.38 -6.78 -7.67
N LYS A 178 27.70 -7.02 -8.95
CA LYS A 178 26.85 -7.55 -10.02
C LYS A 178 26.43 -9.01 -9.79
N HIS A 179 25.28 -9.37 -10.39
CA HIS A 179 24.88 -10.68 -10.95
C HIS A 179 25.00 -11.92 -10.03
N ASP A 180 23.87 -12.48 -9.58
CA ASP A 180 23.19 -13.58 -10.28
C ASP A 180 21.91 -14.04 -9.54
N SER A 181 21.04 -14.67 -10.33
CA SER A 181 19.74 -15.28 -10.05
C SER A 181 19.56 -16.06 -8.74
N GLY A 182 18.35 -16.01 -8.18
CA GLY A 182 17.76 -17.18 -7.50
C GLY A 182 17.12 -16.95 -6.13
N ALA A 183 15.82 -17.25 -6.04
CA ALA A 183 15.05 -17.66 -4.87
C ALA A 183 14.88 -16.70 -3.68
N VAL A 184 13.63 -16.27 -3.45
CA VAL A 184 13.15 -15.69 -2.19
C VAL A 184 12.65 -16.85 -1.31
N PRO A 185 13.28 -17.17 -0.16
CA PRO A 185 12.72 -18.18 0.73
C PRO A 185 11.61 -17.57 1.59
N TYR A 186 10.39 -18.07 1.41
CA TYR A 186 9.29 -17.94 2.35
C TYR A 186 9.66 -18.74 3.60
N SER A 187 9.98 -18.08 4.72
CA SER A 187 10.21 -18.79 5.98
C SER A 187 8.89 -18.96 6.74
N THR A 188 8.25 -20.11 6.55
CA THR A 188 7.26 -20.63 7.49
C THR A 188 7.98 -21.24 8.70
N ARG A 189 7.82 -20.64 9.88
CA ARG A 189 7.93 -21.39 11.16
C ARG A 189 6.75 -21.04 12.06
N ARG A 190 5.96 -22.09 12.32
CA ARG A 190 4.96 -22.20 13.37
C ARG A 190 5.67 -22.28 14.73
N GLY A 191 5.05 -21.68 15.75
CA GLY A 191 5.39 -21.98 17.15
C GLY A 191 5.31 -20.77 18.06
N ASN A 192 4.11 -20.57 18.61
CA ASN A 192 3.74 -19.79 19.79
C ASN A 192 3.67 -18.26 19.64
N GLY A 193 2.44 -17.79 19.32
CA GLY A 193 1.88 -16.64 20.02
C GLY A 193 2.03 -15.27 19.37
N CYS A 194 1.90 -15.14 18.05
CA CYS A 194 1.47 -13.88 17.46
C CYS A 194 -0.04 -13.98 17.24
N VAL A 195 -0.83 -13.44 18.17
CA VAL A 195 -2.25 -13.23 17.92
C VAL A 195 -2.34 -12.20 16.79
N GLU A 196 -2.81 -12.64 15.63
CA GLU A 196 -3.25 -11.76 14.55
C GLU A 196 -4.20 -10.72 15.18
N PRO A 197 -3.97 -9.41 15.01
CA PRO A 197 -4.92 -8.41 15.47
C PRO A 197 -6.23 -8.65 14.72
N GLN A 198 -7.20 -9.26 15.40
CA GLN A 198 -8.54 -9.41 14.87
C GLN A 198 -9.10 -8.01 14.64
N PRO A 199 -9.71 -7.72 13.47
CA PRO A 199 -10.38 -6.45 13.28
C PRO A 199 -11.41 -6.30 14.39
N THR A 200 -11.30 -5.21 15.15
CA THR A 200 -12.29 -4.87 16.17
C THR A 200 -13.64 -4.76 15.48
N ARG A 201 -14.54 -5.74 15.74
CA ARG A 201 -15.95 -5.61 15.38
C ARG A 201 -16.46 -4.34 16.06
N VAL A 202 -16.80 -3.34 15.26
CA VAL A 202 -17.59 -2.20 15.73
C VAL A 202 -18.91 -2.78 16.27
N PRO A 203 -19.30 -2.52 17.52
CA PRO A 203 -20.59 -2.97 18.01
C PRO A 203 -21.69 -2.31 17.17
N ALA A 204 -22.58 -3.14 16.62
CA ALA A 204 -23.84 -2.67 16.06
C ALA A 204 -24.65 -2.04 17.20
N SER A 205 -24.67 -0.72 17.27
CA SER A 205 -25.64 0.02 18.07
C SER A 205 -26.84 0.33 17.20
N LEU A 206 -27.96 -0.29 17.57
CA LEU A 206 -29.37 0.10 17.38
C LEU A 206 -29.62 1.37 16.55
N GLU A 207 -30.21 1.18 15.36
CA GLU A 207 -31.61 1.53 15.06
C GLU A 207 -32.26 0.38 14.27
#